data_AF-A0A954BKC1-F1
#
_entry.id   AF-A0A954BKC1-F1
#
_cell.length_a   1.000
_cell.length_b   1.000
_cell.length_c   1.000
_cell.angle_alpha   90.00
_cell.angle_beta   90.00
_cell.angle_gamma   90.00
#
_symmetry.space_group_name_H-M   'P 1'
#
loop_
_entity.id
_entity.type
_entity.pdbx_description
1 polymer ?
#
loop_
_entity_poly.entity_id
_entity_poly.type
_entity_poly.pdbx_seq_one_letter_code
_entity_poly.pdbx_strand_id
1 'polypeptide(L)' 'MHCNFLINTGEATAADLEALGELVRARVLDTQGVELRWEVRRIGRLATPA' A
#
# COMPACT_ATOMS: atom_id res chain seq x y z
N MET A 1 18.37 0.99 2.93
CA MET A 1 17.03 0.44 3.23
C MET A 1 16.26 1.49 3.99
N HIS A 2 15.01 1.78 3.61
CA HIS A 2 14.25 2.88 4.20
C HIS A 2 12.76 2.50 4.21
N CYS A 3 12.08 2.70 5.35
CA CYS A 3 10.74 2.16 5.61
C CYS A 3 9.65 2.69 4.67
N ASN A 4 9.83 3.89 4.11
CA ASN A 4 8.83 4.54 3.25
C ASN A 4 8.85 4.05 1.80
N PHE A 5 9.63 3.02 1.48
CA PHE A 5 9.65 2.43 0.14
C PHE A 5 8.82 1.15 0.09
N LEU A 6 7.79 1.16 -0.75
CA LEU A 6 7.14 -0.06 -1.23
C LEU A 6 7.94 -0.56 -2.43
N ILE A 7 8.63 -1.69 -2.27
CA ILE A 7 9.51 -2.25 -3.29
C ILE A 7 8.89 -3.55 -3.78
N ASN A 8 8.68 -3.66 -5.08
CA ASN A 8 8.43 -4.96 -5.69
C ASN A 8 9.77 -5.71 -5.82
N THR A 9 9.94 -6.80 -5.07
CA THR A 9 11.15 -7.64 -5.13
C THR A 9 11.04 -8.81 -6.13
N GLY A 10 9.95 -8.89 -6.90
CA GLY A 10 9.68 -9.95 -7.87
C GLY A 10 8.42 -9.66 -8.70
N GLU A 11 7.39 -10.49 -8.54
CA GLU A 11 6.16 -10.44 -9.35
C GLU A 11 4.98 -9.75 -8.63
N ALA A 12 5.24 -8.85 -7.68
CA ALA A 12 4.16 -8.18 -6.95
C ALA A 12 3.28 -7.37 -7.90
N THR A 13 1.97 -7.56 -7.79
CA THR A 13 0.95 -6.87 -8.58
C THR A 13 0.60 -5.52 -7.96
N ALA A 14 -0.15 -4.69 -8.69
CA ALA A 14 -0.70 -3.44 -8.15
C ALA A 14 -1.59 -3.70 -6.91
N ALA A 15 -2.37 -4.80 -6.92
CA ALA A 15 -3.22 -5.17 -5.79
C ALA A 15 -2.39 -5.52 -4.55
N ASP A 16 -1.25 -6.19 -4.72
CA ASP A 16 -0.36 -6.54 -3.60
C ASP A 16 0.24 -5.29 -2.94
N LEU A 17 0.70 -4.33 -3.75
CA LEU A 17 1.28 -3.08 -3.24
C LEU A 17 0.23 -2.20 -2.56
N GLU A 18 -0.98 -2.13 -3.12
CA GLU A 18 -2.09 -1.40 -2.51
C GLU A 18 -2.53 -2.03 -1.19
N ALA A 19 -2.66 -3.36 -1.14
CA ALA A 19 -3.01 -4.09 0.09
C ALA A 19 -1.96 -3.89 1.19
N LEU A 20 -0.67 -3.96 0.85
CA LEU A 20 0.42 -3.69 1.79
C LEU A 20 0.36 -2.25 2.32
N GLY A 21 0.13 -1.28 1.44
CA GLY A 21 0.02 0.12 1.86
C GLY A 21 -1.17 0.38 2.78
N GLU A 22 -2.34 -0.20 2.50
CA GLU A 22 -3.51 -0.08 3.39
C GLU A 22 -3.25 -0.76 4.75
N LEU A 23 -2.58 -1.91 4.78
CA LEU A 23 -2.17 -2.57 6.02
C LEU A 23 -1.24 -1.66 6.86
N VAL A 24 -0.23 -1.06 6.25
CA VAL A 24 0.69 -0.13 6.93
C VAL A 24 -0.06 1.08 7.47
N ARG A 25 -0.96 1.68 6.68
CA ARG A 25 -1.79 2.82 7.11
C ARG A 25 -2.65 2.46 8.31
N ALA A 26 -3.34 1.32 8.27
CA ALA A 26 -4.17 0.84 9.38
C ALA A 26 -3.34 0.62 10.65
N ARG A 27 -2.15 0.01 10.52
CA ARG A 27 -1.28 -0.26 11.67
C ARG A 27 -0.67 1.00 12.27
N VAL A 28 -0.31 1.99 11.46
CA VAL A 28 0.19 3.28 11.95
C VAL A 28 -0.90 4.06 12.66
N LEU A 29 -2.14 4.01 12.14
CA LEU A 29 -3.28 4.60 12.84
C LEU A 29 -3.52 3.94 14.21
N ASP A 30 -3.54 2.60 14.25
CA ASP A 30 -3.76 1.83 15.48
C ASP A 30 -2.66 2.05 16.53
N THR A 31 -1.39 2.06 16.11
CA THR A 31 -0.26 2.09 17.04
C THR A 31 0.22 3.49 17.39
N GLN A 32 0.04 4.47 16.50
CA GLN A 32 0.56 5.83 16.66
C GLN A 32 -0.54 6.90 16.68
N GLY A 33 -1.79 6.55 16.34
CA GLY A 33 -2.88 7.52 16.19
C GLY A 33 -2.71 8.45 14.98
N VAL A 34 -1.81 8.12 14.05
CA VAL A 34 -1.49 8.96 12.89
C VAL A 34 -2.18 8.42 11.63
N GLU A 35 -2.99 9.25 10.99
CA GLU A 35 -3.60 8.93 9.70
C GLU A 35 -2.64 9.27 8.55
N LEU A 36 -2.02 8.24 7.99
CA LEU A 36 -1.20 8.38 6.79
C LEU A 36 -2.07 8.67 5.56
N ARG A 37 -1.54 9.43 4.61
CA ARG A 37 -2.20 9.77 3.34
C ARG A 37 -1.34 9.32 2.18
N TRP A 38 -1.98 8.87 1.09
CA TRP A 38 -1.26 8.42 -0.09
C TRP A 38 -0.63 9.63 -0.78
N GLU A 39 0.68 9.58 -1.00
CA GLU A 39 1.39 10.54 -1.86
C GLU A 39 1.25 10.14 -3.33
N VAL A 40 1.33 8.84 -3.61
CA VAL A 40 1.26 8.30 -4.98
C VAL A 40 -0.18 8.24 -5.50
N ARG A 41 -0.34 8.51 -6.80
CA ARG A 41 -1.61 8.36 -7.50
C ARG A 41 -1.80 6.92 -7.94
N ARG A 42 -2.92 6.31 -7.54
CA ARG A 42 -3.36 4.99 -8.03
C ARG A 42 -4.23 5.19 -9.27
N ILE A 43 -3.90 4.52 -10.37
CA ILE A 43 -4.60 4.65 -11.65
C ILE A 43 -4.88 3.24 -12.18
N GLY A 44 -6.11 3.03 -12.65
CA GLY A 44 -6.56 1.75 -13.18
C GLY A 44 -7.93 1.38 -12.64
N ARG A 45 -8.43 0.21 -13.04
CA ARG A 45 -9.61 -0.41 -12.45
C ARG A 45 -9.15 -1.60 -11.61
N LEU A 46 -9.79 -1.81 -10.47
CA LEU A 46 -9.59 -3.04 -9.71
C LEU A 46 -9.93 -4.22 -10.62
N ALA A 47 -8.97 -5.11 -10.82
CA ALA A 47 -9.21 -6.35 -11.53
C ALA A 47 -10.14 -7.19 -10.66
N THR A 48 -11.40 -7.30 -11.07
CA THR A 48 -12.29 -8.33 -10.52
C THR A 48 -11.84 -9.63 -11.15
N PRO A 49 -11.41 -10.66 -10.38
CA PRO A 49 -11.12 -11.96 -10.96
C PRO A 49 -12.39 -12.47 -11.66
N ALA A 50 -12.23 -12.93 -12.90
CA ALA A 50 -13.31 -13.52 -13.70
C ALA A 50 -13.71 -14.89 -13.15
#